data_AF-A0A1R0GZ39-F1
#
_entry.id   AF-A0A1R0GZ39-F1
#
_cell.length_a   1.000
_cell.length_b   1.000
_cell.length_c   1.000
_cell.angle_alpha   90.00
_cell.angle_beta   90.00
_cell.angle_gamma   90.00
#
_symmetry.space_group_name_H-M   'P 1'
#
loop_
_entity.id
_entity.type
_entity.pdbx_description
1 polymer ?
#
loop_
_entity_poly.entity_id
_entity_poly.type
_entity_poly.pdbx_seq_one_letter_code
_entity_poly.pdbx_strand_id
1 'polypeptide(L)'
;MITIADYKEICQENAVLENDISVLINALASGNKPELITFLVENRLKTAVSSSASNTLFAQRMRESLFKTISLIGTPRTLNAMTSAFKGMDEETKNAISAKPFRDQKMHNYEFMEDRGRSLFNRVYSKHC
;
A
#
# COMPACT_ATOMS: atom_id res chain seq x y z
N MET A 1 -21.52 -0.49 -10.67
CA MET A 1 -20.58 0.58 -11.05
C MET A 1 -20.32 1.37 -9.78
N ILE A 2 -19.18 1.14 -9.09
CA ILE A 2 -18.94 1.75 -7.76
C ILE A 2 -18.67 3.24 -7.93
N THR A 3 -19.45 4.07 -7.25
CA THR A 3 -19.44 5.54 -7.31
C THR A 3 -18.55 6.15 -6.22
N ILE A 4 -18.21 7.43 -6.36
CA ILE A 4 -17.41 8.18 -5.35
C ILE A 4 -18.14 8.25 -4.00
N ALA A 5 -19.49 8.19 -4.00
CA ALA A 5 -20.30 8.17 -2.80
C ALA A 5 -20.12 6.87 -2.00
N ASP A 6 -20.08 5.72 -2.67
CA ASP A 6 -19.85 4.41 -2.04
C ASP A 6 -18.48 4.33 -1.34
N TYR A 7 -17.47 5.04 -1.87
CA TYR A 7 -16.13 5.11 -1.23
C TYR A 7 -16.10 6.00 0.02
N LYS A 8 -17.00 7.00 0.14
CA LYS A 8 -17.08 7.84 1.34
C LYS A 8 -17.61 7.05 2.53
N GLU A 9 -18.59 6.17 2.30
CA GLU A 9 -19.11 5.27 3.35
C GLU A 9 -18.04 4.28 3.81
N ILE A 10 -17.32 3.64 2.88
CA ILE A 10 -16.23 2.69 3.21
C ILE A 10 -15.11 3.36 4.03
N CYS A 11 -14.78 4.62 3.74
CA CYS A 11 -13.76 5.38 4.45
C CYS A 11 -14.22 5.88 5.84
N GLN A 12 -15.53 6.08 6.06
CA GLN A 12 -16.07 6.55 7.33
C GLN A 12 -16.28 5.41 8.34
N GLU A 13 -16.60 4.21 7.84
CA GLU A 13 -16.99 3.08 8.70
C GLU A 13 -15.80 2.24 9.21
N ASN A 14 -14.64 2.37 8.57
CA ASN A 14 -13.48 1.58 8.94
C ASN A 14 -12.38 2.50 9.49
N ALA A 15 -12.04 2.32 10.77
CA ALA A 15 -10.71 2.64 11.31
C ALA A 15 -9.70 1.68 10.67
N VAL A 16 -9.44 1.87 9.37
CA VAL A 16 -8.71 0.93 8.53
C VAL A 16 -7.25 0.86 8.98
N LEU A 17 -6.81 -0.33 9.38
CA LEU A 17 -5.41 -0.69 9.56
C LEU A 17 -4.59 -0.20 8.35
N GLU A 18 -3.45 0.47 8.57
CA GLU A 18 -2.60 1.05 7.51
C GLU A 18 -2.33 0.12 6.31
N ASN A 19 -2.40 -1.20 6.53
CA ASN A 19 -2.21 -2.23 5.50
C ASN A 19 -3.32 -2.25 4.44
N ASP A 20 -4.59 -1.99 4.78
CA ASP A 20 -5.68 -2.20 3.81
C ASP A 20 -5.78 -1.03 2.82
N ILE A 21 -5.31 0.16 3.20
CA ILE A 21 -5.25 1.34 2.32
C ILE A 21 -4.31 1.08 1.13
N SER A 22 -3.17 0.44 1.37
CA SER A 22 -2.22 0.10 0.31
C SER A 22 -2.81 -0.91 -0.70
N VAL A 23 -3.61 -1.86 -0.20
CA VAL A 23 -4.34 -2.82 -1.04
C VAL A 23 -5.39 -2.12 -1.90
N LEU A 24 -6.15 -1.19 -1.32
CA LEU A 24 -7.14 -0.40 -2.03
C LEU A 24 -6.50 0.45 -3.14
N ILE A 25 -5.36 1.08 -2.86
CA ILE A 25 -4.61 1.85 -3.87
C ILE A 25 -4.19 0.97 -5.04
N ASN A 26 -3.67 -0.24 -4.78
CA ASN A 26 -3.32 -1.18 -5.84
C ASN A 26 -4.55 -1.65 -6.64
N ALA A 27 -5.69 -1.87 -5.97
CA ALA A 27 -6.93 -2.24 -6.64
C ALA A 27 -7.44 -1.12 -7.56
N LEU A 28 -7.38 0.13 -7.11
CA LEU A 28 -7.72 1.31 -7.90
C LEU A 28 -6.77 1.52 -9.08
N ALA A 29 -5.46 1.27 -8.86
CA ALA A 29 -4.46 1.31 -9.92
C ALA A 29 -4.73 0.24 -10.99
N SER A 30 -5.07 -0.98 -10.57
CA SER A 30 -5.47 -2.07 -11.47
C SER A 30 -6.73 -1.72 -12.27
N GLY A 31 -7.73 -1.15 -11.60
CA GLY A 31 -8.98 -0.68 -12.20
C GLY A 31 -8.85 0.62 -13.03
N ASN A 32 -7.64 1.17 -13.18
CA ASN A 32 -7.35 2.41 -13.89
C ASN A 32 -8.22 3.60 -13.42
N LYS A 33 -8.39 3.73 -12.10
CA LYS A 33 -9.13 4.85 -11.47
C LYS A 33 -8.20 5.72 -10.61
N PRO A 34 -7.26 6.45 -11.24
CA PRO A 34 -6.24 7.19 -10.52
C PRO A 34 -6.80 8.40 -9.76
N GLU A 35 -7.96 8.94 -10.14
CA GLU A 35 -8.61 10.07 -9.45
C GLU A 35 -9.03 9.73 -8.01
N LEU A 36 -9.50 8.50 -7.79
CA LEU A 36 -9.90 8.03 -6.47
C LEU A 36 -8.72 7.84 -5.53
N ILE A 37 -7.53 7.57 -6.08
CA ILE A 37 -6.28 7.42 -5.32
C ILE A 37 -5.91 8.74 -4.66
N THR A 38 -6.03 9.86 -5.39
CA THR A 38 -5.75 11.20 -4.86
C THR A 38 -6.62 11.48 -3.63
N PHE A 39 -7.93 11.27 -3.75
CA PHE A 39 -8.89 11.49 -2.66
C PHE A 39 -8.60 10.62 -1.43
N LEU A 40 -8.26 9.35 -1.67
CA LEU A 40 -7.98 8.39 -0.60
C LEU A 40 -6.69 8.74 0.15
N VAL A 41 -5.64 9.17 -0.56
CA VAL A 41 -4.39 9.64 0.06
C VAL A 41 -4.62 10.92 0.85
N GLU A 42 -5.33 11.90 0.29
CA GLU A 42 -5.66 13.15 0.99
C GLU A 42 -6.46 12.89 2.27
N ASN A 43 -7.49 12.04 2.21
CA ASN A 43 -8.29 11.73 3.39
C ASN A 43 -7.47 11.01 4.45
N ARG A 44 -6.58 10.11 4.05
CA ARG A 44 -5.70 9.43 5.00
C ARG A 44 -4.74 10.38 5.69
N LEU A 45 -4.24 11.40 4.99
CA LEU A 45 -3.37 12.42 5.58
C LEU A 45 -4.17 13.40 6.48
N LYS A 46 -5.42 13.71 6.13
CA LYS A 46 -6.30 14.61 6.92
C LYS A 46 -6.89 13.94 8.17
N THR A 47 -7.25 12.66 8.07
CA THR A 47 -7.98 11.93 9.14
C THR A 47 -7.03 11.39 10.21
N ALA A 48 -5.82 11.03 9.82
CA ALA A 48 -4.88 10.51 10.78
C ALA A 48 -4.22 11.65 11.56
N VAL A 49 -4.37 11.61 12.88
CA VAL A 49 -3.54 12.37 13.83
C VAL A 49 -2.13 11.77 13.82
N SER A 50 -1.48 11.76 12.66
CA SER A 50 -0.20 11.10 12.46
C SER A 50 0.94 12.12 12.43
N SER A 51 1.97 11.83 13.22
CA SER A 51 3.27 12.49 13.14
C SER A 51 3.79 12.49 11.70
N SER A 52 4.55 13.52 11.31
CA SER A 52 5.22 13.64 10.01
C SER A 52 5.99 12.35 9.63
N ALA A 53 6.54 11.64 10.62
CA ALA A 53 7.21 10.35 10.44
C ALA A 53 6.27 9.20 9.96
N SER A 54 5.00 9.18 10.38
CA SER A 54 4.02 8.17 9.93
C SER A 54 3.53 8.45 8.52
N ASN A 55 3.34 9.72 8.16
CA ASN A 55 2.93 10.11 6.80
C ASN A 55 4.02 9.77 5.77
N THR A 56 5.27 10.03 6.11
CA THR A 56 6.43 9.65 5.27
C THR A 56 6.57 8.14 5.14
N LEU A 57 6.38 7.38 6.23
CA LEU A 57 6.39 5.91 6.19
C LEU A 57 5.26 5.37 5.29
N PHE A 58 4.04 5.92 5.42
CA PHE A 58 2.91 5.56 4.56
C PHE A 58 3.23 5.83 3.09
N ALA A 59 3.75 7.02 2.75
CA ALA A 59 4.10 7.38 1.39
C ALA A 59 5.18 6.45 0.81
N GLN A 60 6.19 6.08 1.60
CA GLN A 60 7.22 5.13 1.20
C GLN A 60 6.66 3.73 0.94
N ARG A 61 5.80 3.23 1.82
CA ARG A 61 5.14 1.92 1.66
C ARG A 61 4.22 1.88 0.45
N MET A 62 3.43 2.92 0.25
CA MET A 62 2.54 3.06 -0.90
C MET A 62 3.33 3.07 -2.22
N ARG A 63 4.40 3.85 -2.29
CA ARG A 63 5.30 3.89 -3.45
C ARG A 63 5.88 2.50 -3.74
N GLU A 64 6.37 1.81 -2.70
CA GLU A 64 6.94 0.47 -2.86
C GLU A 64 5.89 -0.58 -3.27
N SER A 65 4.67 -0.47 -2.76
CA SER A 65 3.53 -1.31 -3.12
C SER A 65 3.17 -1.19 -4.61
N LEU A 66 3.08 0.04 -5.11
CA LEU A 66 2.84 0.30 -6.54
C LEU A 66 3.99 -0.23 -7.41
N PHE A 67 5.24 -0.03 -7.00
CA PHE A 67 6.37 -0.59 -7.75
C PHE A 67 6.39 -2.12 -7.76
N LYS A 68 6.02 -2.79 -6.67
CA LYS A 68 5.93 -4.26 -6.64
C LYS A 68 4.84 -4.81 -7.56
N THR A 69 3.78 -4.04 -7.79
CA THR A 69 2.67 -4.46 -8.65
C THR A 69 2.86 -4.11 -10.12
N ILE A 70 3.95 -3.42 -10.49
CA ILE A 70 4.22 -2.99 -11.87
C ILE A 70 4.23 -4.14 -12.88
N SER A 71 4.70 -5.33 -12.49
CA SER A 71 4.73 -6.52 -13.34
C SER A 71 3.34 -7.11 -13.58
N LEU A 72 2.37 -6.83 -12.70
CA LEU A 72 0.99 -7.33 -12.78
C LEU A 72 0.07 -6.36 -13.51
N ILE A 73 0.14 -5.06 -13.19
CA ILE A 73 -0.76 -4.04 -13.73
C ILE A 73 -0.19 -3.30 -14.94
N GLY A 74 1.12 -3.41 -15.17
CA GLY A 74 1.85 -2.72 -16.23
C GLY A 74 2.35 -1.32 -15.85
N THR A 75 3.43 -0.91 -16.53
CA THR A 75 4.10 0.38 -16.30
C THR A 75 3.18 1.60 -16.45
N PRO A 76 2.34 1.73 -17.50
CA PRO A 76 1.54 2.94 -17.68
C PRO A 76 0.54 3.18 -16.54
N ARG A 77 -0.13 2.12 -16.08
CA ARG A 77 -1.10 2.20 -14.97
C ARG A 77 -0.41 2.54 -13.65
N THR A 78 0.76 1.95 -13.43
CA THR A 78 1.58 2.21 -12.24
C THR A 78 2.02 3.67 -12.17
N LEU A 79 2.48 4.25 -13.29
CA LEU A 79 2.88 5.66 -13.35
C LEU A 79 1.70 6.62 -13.13
N ASN A 80 0.53 6.32 -13.70
CA ASN A 80 -0.68 7.13 -13.49
C ASN A 80 -1.11 7.08 -12.03
N ALA A 81 -1.15 5.90 -11.43
CA ALA A 81 -1.48 5.72 -10.02
C ALA A 81 -0.50 6.45 -9.11
N MET A 82 0.80 6.36 -9.42
CA MET A 82 1.85 7.03 -8.65
C MET A 82 1.73 8.55 -8.74
N THR A 83 1.50 9.09 -9.94
CA THR A 83 1.30 10.53 -10.15
C THR A 83 0.10 11.03 -9.36
N SER A 84 -1.03 10.32 -9.39
CA SER A 84 -2.20 10.69 -8.60
C SER A 84 -1.99 10.57 -7.09
N ALA A 85 -1.27 9.54 -6.65
CA ALA A 85 -0.95 9.38 -5.25
C ALA A 85 -0.08 10.53 -4.72
N PHE A 86 0.93 10.96 -5.51
CA PHE A 86 1.73 12.14 -5.18
C PHE A 86 0.91 13.43 -5.22
N LYS A 87 -0.05 13.59 -6.13
CA LYS A 87 -0.93 14.78 -6.15
C LYS A 87 -1.70 14.96 -4.85
N GLY A 88 -2.09 13.87 -4.19
CA GLY A 88 -2.81 13.92 -2.92
C GLY A 88 -1.94 14.15 -1.68
N MET A 89 -0.63 14.30 -1.84
CA MET A 89 0.33 14.52 -0.73
C MET A 89 0.72 15.99 -0.59
N ASP A 90 1.02 16.39 0.64
CA ASP A 90 1.66 17.64 0.97
C ASP A 90 3.13 17.68 0.51
N GLU A 91 3.64 18.88 0.24
CA GLU A 91 5.02 19.07 -0.24
C GLU A 91 6.07 18.68 0.80
N GLU A 92 5.77 18.81 2.10
CA GLU A 92 6.67 18.41 3.18
C GLU A 92 6.90 16.89 3.14
N THR A 93 5.82 16.11 3.08
CA THR A 93 5.89 14.65 2.94
C THR A 93 6.58 14.24 1.64
N LYS A 94 6.33 14.91 0.52
CA LYS A 94 7.01 14.63 -0.77
C LYS A 94 8.53 14.78 -0.66
N ASN A 95 8.99 15.86 -0.05
CA ASN A 95 10.42 16.16 0.10
C ASN A 95 11.11 15.23 1.12
N ALA A 96 10.35 14.73 2.10
CA ALA A 96 10.87 13.80 3.11
C ALA A 96 10.93 12.33 2.65
N ILE A 97 10.42 11.99 1.45
CA ILE A 97 10.50 10.63 0.91
C ILE A 97 11.94 10.34 0.47
N SER A 98 12.53 9.29 1.06
CA SER A 98 13.85 8.81 0.66
C SER A 98 13.85 8.29 -0.78
N ALA A 99 14.88 8.64 -1.56
CA ALA A 99 15.10 8.06 -2.88
C ALA A 99 15.50 6.58 -2.83
N LYS A 100 15.95 6.09 -1.67
CA LYS A 100 16.33 4.69 -1.49
C LYS A 100 15.09 3.79 -1.40
N PRO A 101 15.18 2.55 -1.90
CA PRO A 101 14.13 1.55 -1.67
C PRO A 101 13.99 1.30 -0.17
N PHE A 102 12.76 1.03 0.27
CA PHE A 102 12.46 0.81 1.69
C PHE A 102 13.03 -0.52 2.21
N ARG A 103 13.20 -1.53 1.34
CA ARG A 103 13.87 -2.79 1.70
C ARG A 103 15.38 -2.62 1.74
N ASP A 104 15.98 -2.92 2.88
CA ASP A 104 17.41 -3.08 3.03
C ASP A 104 17.86 -4.45 2.49
N GLN A 105 19.04 -4.52 1.88
CA GLN A 105 19.63 -5.77 1.37
C GLN A 105 19.92 -6.78 2.48
N LYS A 106 20.02 -6.32 3.73
CA LYS A 106 20.36 -7.14 4.91
C LYS A 106 19.24 -8.02 5.46
N MET A 107 18.02 -7.96 4.91
CA MET A 107 16.89 -8.73 5.47
C MET A 107 16.96 -10.22 5.07
N HIS A 108 17.93 -10.94 5.63
CA HIS A 108 18.08 -12.39 5.52
C HIS A 108 17.11 -13.13 6.47
N ASN A 109 15.80 -12.89 6.34
CA ASN A 109 14.78 -13.64 7.10
C ASN A 109 14.42 -14.97 6.41
N TYR A 110 15.36 -15.57 5.68
CA TYR A 110 15.12 -16.82 4.93
C TYR A 110 14.76 -17.96 5.88
N GLU A 111 15.50 -18.11 6.96
CA GLU A 111 15.28 -19.13 7.99
C GLU A 111 13.89 -18.97 8.63
N PHE A 112 13.51 -17.75 9.01
CA PHE A 112 12.19 -17.47 9.57
C PHE A 112 11.04 -17.76 8.58
N MET A 113 11.22 -17.41 7.30
CA MET A 113 10.22 -17.70 6.26
C MET A 113 10.10 -19.20 5.99
N GLU A 114 11.22 -19.93 5.99
CA GLU A 114 11.26 -21.38 5.85
C GLU A 114 10.56 -22.07 7.02
N ASP A 115 10.88 -21.68 8.27
CA ASP A 115 10.26 -22.24 9.47
C ASP A 115 8.76 -22.01 9.50
N ARG A 116 8.31 -20.81 9.11
CA ARG A 116 6.88 -20.52 8.97
C ARG A 116 6.22 -21.40 7.91
N GLY A 117 6.87 -21.59 6.76
CA GLY A 117 6.38 -22.45 5.69
C GLY A 117 6.30 -23.91 6.12
N ARG A 118 7.35 -24.43 6.76
CA ARG A 118 7.44 -25.80 7.28
C ARG A 118 6.41 -26.05 8.37
N SER A 119 6.21 -25.10 9.29
CA SER A 119 5.18 -25.16 10.33
C SER A 119 3.78 -25.23 9.74
N LEU A 120 3.47 -24.39 8.74
CA LEU A 120 2.19 -24.43 8.03
C LEU A 120 2.00 -25.78 7.31
N PHE A 121 3.01 -26.23 6.57
CA PHE A 121 2.97 -27.49 5.83
C PHE A 121 2.73 -28.67 6.79
N ASN A 122 3.50 -28.76 7.87
CA ASN A 122 3.32 -29.79 8.90
C ASN A 122 1.91 -29.73 9.50
N ARG A 123 1.36 -28.54 9.77
CA ARG A 123 -0.01 -28.42 10.30
C ARG A 123 -1.07 -28.93 9.33
N VAL A 124 -0.90 -28.72 8.03
CA VAL A 124 -1.87 -29.14 7.01
C VAL A 124 -1.75 -30.64 6.73
N TYR A 125 -0.52 -31.17 6.64
CA TYR A 125 -0.27 -32.54 6.18
C TYR A 125 0.06 -33.56 7.28
N SER A 126 0.22 -33.14 8.54
CA SER A 126 0.50 -34.07 9.67
C SER A 126 -0.58 -35.12 9.92
N LYS A 127 -1.80 -34.94 9.41
CA LYS A 127 -2.90 -35.92 9.54
C LYS A 127 -2.82 -37.09 8.54
N HIS A 128 -1.88 -37.05 7.59
CA HIS A 128 -1.74 -38.06 6.54
C HIS A 128 -0.55 -39.01 6.75
N CYS A 129 0.06 -39.02 7.94
CA CYS A 129 1.08 -39.99 8.35
C CYS A 129 0.54 -40.93 9.42
#